data_AF-A0A8J2KWS5-F1
#
_entry.id   AF-A0A8J2KWS5-F1
#
_cell.length_a   1.000
_cell.length_b   1.000
_cell.length_c   1.000
_cell.angle_alpha   90.00
_cell.angle_beta   90.00
_cell.angle_gamma   90.00
#
_symmetry.space_group_name_H-M   'P 1'
#
loop_
_entity.id
_entity.type
_entity.pdbx_description
1 polymer ?
#
loop_
_entity_poly.entity_id
_entity_poly.type
_entity_poly.pdbx_seq_one_letter_code
_entity_poly.pdbx_strand_id
1 'polypeptide(L)'
;LELANPIQRQALIENYGKPNSVQVNIVKSYFAELGIVQEYQKCMALKGRNIENIITNIPETVYGKEIAPIYQALLRKILTL
;
A
#
# COMPACT_ATOMS: atom_id res chain seq x y z
N LEU A 1 -7.73 13.58 1.13
CA LEU A 1 -8.50 14.79 1.54
C LEU A 1 -9.53 14.47 2.62
N GLU A 2 -10.01 13.23 2.74
CA GLU A 2 -11.00 12.81 3.74
C GLU A 2 -10.54 13.02 5.20
N LEU A 3 -9.26 12.79 5.47
CA LEU A 3 -8.65 13.01 6.80
C LEU A 3 -8.30 14.48 7.09
N ALA A 4 -8.33 15.35 6.08
CA ALA A 4 -7.85 16.72 6.19
C ALA A 4 -8.96 17.67 6.66
N ASN A 5 -8.65 18.52 7.63
CA ASN A 5 -9.53 19.63 8.01
C ASN A 5 -9.63 20.67 6.87
N PRO A 6 -10.57 21.63 6.93
CA PRO A 6 -10.78 22.59 5.84
C PRO A 6 -9.54 23.40 5.44
N ILE A 7 -8.70 23.80 6.41
CA ILE A 7 -7.48 24.57 6.17
C ILE A 7 -6.44 23.71 5.43
N GLN A 8 -6.20 22.49 5.93
CA GLN A 8 -5.29 21.53 5.31
C GLN A 8 -5.76 21.15 3.90
N ARG A 9 -7.07 20.97 3.71
CA ARG A 9 -7.67 20.67 2.40
C ARG A 9 -7.42 21.80 1.41
N GLN A 10 -7.63 23.05 1.81
CA GLN A 10 -7.37 24.21 0.96
C GLN A 10 -5.89 24.29 0.58
N ALA A 11 -4.99 24.13 1.56
CA ALA A 11 -3.55 24.16 1.30
C ALA A 11 -3.10 23.03 0.37
N LEU A 12 -3.66 21.82 0.49
CA LEU A 12 -3.39 20.72 -0.42
C LEU A 12 -3.87 21.01 -1.85
N ILE A 13 -5.07 21.59 -2.01
CA ILE A 13 -5.62 21.94 -3.34
C ILE A 13 -4.75 23.00 -4.03
N GLU A 14 -4.28 24.00 -3.30
CA GLU A 14 -3.50 25.11 -3.86
C GLU A 14 -2.08 24.70 -4.28
N ASN A 15 -1.49 23.73 -3.59
CA ASN A 15 -0.09 23.35 -3.76
C ASN A 15 0.12 22.06 -4.56
N TYR A 16 -0.88 21.17 -4.65
CA TYR A 16 -0.75 19.89 -5.35
C TYR A 16 -0.61 20.05 -6.88
N GLY A 17 0.21 19.21 -7.50
CA GLY A 17 0.43 19.20 -8.96
C GLY A 17 1.31 20.33 -9.50
N LYS A 18 1.87 21.18 -8.64
CA LYS A 18 2.82 22.22 -9.04
C LYS A 18 4.25 21.68 -9.04
N PRO A 19 5.09 22.03 -10.04
CA PRO A 19 6.46 21.51 -10.14
C PRO A 19 7.47 22.19 -9.19
N ASN A 20 7.04 23.18 -8.41
CA ASN A 20 7.90 23.93 -7.49
C ASN A 20 8.23 23.09 -6.23
N SER A 21 9.51 23.00 -5.88
CA SER A 21 10.00 22.24 -4.73
C SER A 21 9.40 22.70 -3.38
N VAL A 22 9.14 23.99 -3.22
CA VAL A 22 8.49 24.55 -2.01
C VAL A 22 7.07 24.00 -1.88
N GLN A 23 6.30 24.03 -2.97
CA GLN A 23 4.90 23.56 -2.97
C GLN A 23 4.83 22.04 -2.76
N VAL A 24 5.76 21.28 -3.37
CA VAL A 24 5.92 19.85 -3.11
C VAL A 24 6.21 19.57 -1.64
N ASN A 25 7.09 20.35 -1.00
CA ASN A 25 7.42 20.16 0.41
C ASN A 25 6.26 20.50 1.35
N ILE A 26 5.44 21.50 1.01
CA ILE A 26 4.21 21.82 1.75
C ILE A 26 3.25 20.61 1.71
N VAL A 27 3.00 20.05 0.53
CA VAL A 27 2.13 18.87 0.37
C VAL A 27 2.67 17.68 1.16
N LYS A 28 3.98 17.42 1.08
CA LYS A 28 4.63 16.33 1.83
C LYS A 28 4.48 16.50 3.34
N SER A 29 4.60 17.72 3.85
CA SER A 29 4.45 18.02 5.28
C SER A 29 3.03 17.73 5.75
N TYR A 30 2.02 18.16 5.00
CA TYR A 30 0.62 17.83 5.32
C TYR A 30 0.32 16.33 5.23
N PHE A 31 0.90 15.60 4.28
CA PHE A 31 0.75 14.14 4.24
C PHE A 31 1.37 13.45 5.47
N ALA A 32 2.48 13.97 5.98
CA ALA A 32 3.11 13.48 7.22
C ALA A 32 2.24 13.78 8.45
N GLU A 33 1.72 15.01 8.57
CA GLU A 33 0.82 15.41 9.67
C GLU A 33 -0.47 14.60 9.70
N LEU A 34 -1.04 14.32 8.52
CA LEU A 34 -2.25 13.51 8.38
C LEU A 34 -2.02 12.01 8.57
N GLY A 35 -0.77 11.59 8.81
CA GLY A 35 -0.43 10.19 9.01
C GLY A 35 -0.63 9.32 7.76
N ILE A 36 -0.69 9.92 6.56
CA ILE A 36 -1.02 9.20 5.32
C ILE A 36 0.04 8.15 5.00
N VAL A 37 1.32 8.43 5.30
CA VAL A 37 2.42 7.48 5.10
C VAL A 37 2.25 6.25 5.97
N GLN A 38 1.93 6.45 7.26
CA GLN A 38 1.71 5.36 8.21
C GLN A 38 0.47 4.55 7.82
N GLU A 39 -0.60 5.20 7.42
CA GLU A 39 -1.83 4.52 7.01
C GLU A 39 -1.65 3.72 5.72
N TYR A 40 -0.89 4.26 4.76
CA TYR A 40 -0.46 3.53 3.58
C TYR A 40 0.39 2.30 3.94
N GLN A 41 1.35 2.44 4.84
CA GLN A 41 2.17 1.32 5.32
C GLN A 41 1.32 0.22 5.99
N LYS A 42 0.34 0.60 6.83
CA LYS A 42 -0.59 -0.37 7.43
C LYS A 42 -1.41 -1.10 6.37
N CYS A 43 -1.96 -0.37 5.40
CA CYS A 43 -2.72 -0.94 4.29
C CYS A 43 -1.87 -1.93 3.48
N MET A 44 -0.63 -1.57 3.17
CA MET A 44 0.32 -2.45 2.49
C MET A 44 0.66 -3.70 3.31
N ALA A 45 0.85 -3.56 4.63
CA ALA A 45 1.09 -4.70 5.51
C ALA A 45 -0.12 -5.64 5.57
N LEU A 46 -1.35 -5.11 5.62
CA LEU A 46 -2.58 -5.91 5.58
C LEU A 46 -2.72 -6.64 4.23
N LYS A 47 -2.50 -5.93 3.11
CA LYS A 47 -2.49 -6.53 1.78
C LYS A 47 -1.46 -7.66 1.70
N GLY A 48 -0.27 -7.45 2.25
CA GLY A 48 0.77 -8.46 2.27
C GLY A 48 0.37 -9.72 3.07
N ARG A 49 -0.22 -9.54 4.26
CA ARG A 49 -0.75 -10.67 5.05
C ARG A 49 -1.85 -11.43 4.32
N ASN A 50 -2.75 -10.72 3.63
CA ASN A 50 -3.82 -11.36 2.86
C ASN A 50 -3.25 -12.16 1.68
N ILE A 51 -2.25 -11.63 0.98
CA ILE A 51 -1.55 -12.35 -0.09
C ILE A 51 -0.89 -13.60 0.47
N GLU A 52 -0.16 -13.51 1.58
CA GLU A 52 0.53 -14.66 2.17
C GLU A 52 -0.47 -15.73 2.65
N ASN A 53 -1.62 -15.32 3.19
CA ASN A 53 -2.71 -16.24 3.54
C ASN A 53 -3.26 -16.97 2.31
N ILE A 54 -3.44 -16.28 1.17
CA ILE A 54 -3.89 -16.92 -0.08
C ILE A 54 -2.87 -17.95 -0.55
N ILE A 55 -1.58 -17.59 -0.53
CA ILE A 55 -0.48 -18.47 -0.94
C ILE A 55 -0.42 -19.71 -0.04
N THR A 56 -0.41 -19.52 1.27
CA THR A 56 -0.26 -20.62 2.25
C THR A 56 -1.43 -21.59 2.21
N ASN A 57 -2.64 -21.10 1.92
CA ASN A 57 -3.84 -21.91 1.86
C ASN A 57 -4.10 -22.56 0.49
N ILE A 58 -3.14 -22.53 -0.44
CA ILE A 58 -3.25 -23.30 -1.69
C ILE A 58 -3.39 -24.78 -1.34
N PRO A 59 -4.55 -25.40 -1.60
CA PRO A 59 -4.84 -26.73 -1.09
C PRO A 59 -4.02 -27.79 -1.82
N GLU A 60 -3.17 -28.50 -1.09
CA GLU A 60 -2.43 -29.66 -1.60
C GLU A 60 -3.37 -30.76 -2.12
N THR A 61 -4.62 -30.79 -1.64
CA THR A 61 -5.66 -31.72 -2.10
C THR A 61 -6.14 -31.43 -3.52
N VAL A 62 -5.99 -30.19 -4.00
CA VAL A 62 -6.41 -29.77 -5.35
C VAL A 62 -5.23 -29.81 -6.32
N TYR A 63 -4.06 -29.37 -5.88
CA TYR A 63 -2.88 -29.24 -6.75
C TYR A 63 -1.91 -30.42 -6.64
N GLY A 64 -2.00 -31.23 -5.59
CA GLY A 64 -1.04 -32.29 -5.28
C GLY A 64 0.18 -31.77 -4.50
N LYS A 65 0.79 -32.64 -3.69
CA LYS A 65 1.89 -32.30 -2.76
C LYS A 65 3.16 -31.79 -3.45
N GLU A 66 3.38 -32.16 -4.71
CA GLU A 66 4.57 -31.75 -5.46
C GLU A 66 4.39 -30.40 -6.17
N ILE A 67 3.16 -30.08 -6.57
CA ILE A 67 2.86 -28.94 -7.44
C ILE A 67 2.41 -27.73 -6.61
N ALA A 68 1.69 -27.92 -5.50
CA ALA A 68 1.29 -26.83 -4.61
C ALA A 68 2.48 -25.94 -4.16
N PRO A 69 3.64 -26.51 -3.74
CA PRO A 69 4.81 -25.70 -3.39
C PRO A 69 5.37 -24.87 -4.56
N ILE A 70 5.27 -25.37 -5.79
CA ILE A 70 5.72 -24.66 -7.01
C ILE A 70 4.84 -23.45 -7.27
N TYR A 71 3.51 -23.59 -7.18
CA TYR A 71 2.57 -22.48 -7.32
C TYR A 71 2.75 -21.44 -6.22
N GLN A 72 2.95 -21.88 -4.97
CA GLN A 72 3.25 -20.98 -3.86
C GLN A 72 4.50 -20.14 -4.12
N ALA A 73 5.59 -20.78 -4.55
CA ALA A 73 6.84 -20.09 -4.88
C ALA A 73 6.68 -19.11 -6.05
N LEU A 74 5.93 -19.49 -7.09
CA LEU A 74 5.64 -18.61 -8.23
C LEU A 74 4.83 -17.38 -7.80
N LEU A 75 3.79 -17.57 -6.98
CA LEU A 75 2.94 -16.46 -6.52
C LEU A 75 3.69 -15.49 -5.61
N ARG A 76 4.59 -15.97 -4.74
CA ARG A 76 5.47 -15.10 -3.94
C ARG A 76 6.36 -14.21 -4.83
N LYS A 77 6.82 -14.72 -5.98
CA LYS A 77 7.62 -13.93 -6.94
C LYS A 77 6.79 -12.91 -7.72
N ILE A 78 5.59 -13.29 -8.17
CA ILE A 78 4.74 -12.42 -9.00
C ILE A 78 4.10 -11.30 -8.16
N LEU A 79 3.68 -11.63 -6.94
CA LEU A 79 2.91 -10.71 -6.11
C LEU A 79 3.79 -9.76 -5.29
N THR A 80 5.12 -9.85 -5.40
CA THR A 80 6.15 -9.02 -4.73
C THR A 80 5.65 -8.41 -3.42
N LEU A 81 5.75 -9.20 -2.35
CA LEU A 81 5.84 -8.68 -0.99
C LEU A 81 7.13 -7.87 -0.83
#